data_AF-A0A3M9Z8E7-F1
#
_entry.id   AF-A0A3M9Z8E7-F1
#
_cell.length_a   1.000
_cell.length_b   1.000
_cell.length_c   1.000
_cell.angle_alpha   90.00
_cell.angle_beta   90.00
_cell.angle_gamma   90.00
#
_symmetry.space_group_name_H-M   'P 1'
#
loop_
_entity.id
_entity.type
_entity.pdbx_description
1 polymer ?
#
loop_
_entity_poly.entity_id
_entity_poly.type
_entity_poly.pdbx_seq_one_letter_code
_entity_poly.pdbx_strand_id
1 'polypeptide(L)'
;MEQLGVSVLASLVLGISSGVEPPSPTPLHQISQATRSPSASRTDTATDAAVNSALPQCSGQAIFNAIQCQGDGQELEEARLHELVNQYRAEQGLPPIPRSPSLDLLANRHVLDIALNIGQLTHSWSDCDYNPSDLRTLNCSSRAAQRLGTAYPGKAYENAHYNARGATAASALRGWQNSPSHNALLLNLNNWRNSRWRAMGIGIYRQYAVLWVGEERDPVKAEIASIDPNNRRIIPSEASQPSTQRGVRLPRLRIRIR
;
A
#
# COMPACT_ATOMS: atom_id res chain seq x y z
N MET A 1 24.68 45.17 -14.76
CA MET A 1 24.84 45.20 -16.22
C MET A 1 25.41 43.86 -16.63
N GLU A 2 24.56 43.00 -17.19
CA GLU A 2 24.81 42.11 -18.33
C GLU A 2 23.63 41.16 -18.43
N GLN A 3 22.99 41.19 -19.59
CA GLN A 3 21.68 40.62 -19.88
C GLN A 3 21.89 39.65 -21.04
N LEU A 4 21.72 38.36 -20.78
CA LEU A 4 21.58 37.29 -21.78
C LEU A 4 20.14 36.80 -21.58
N GLY A 5 19.18 36.97 -22.49
CA GLY A 5 19.27 36.77 -23.93
C GLY A 5 18.76 35.38 -24.28
N VAL A 6 17.51 35.04 -23.92
CA VAL A 6 16.85 33.80 -24.34
C VAL A 6 15.56 34.15 -25.08
N SER A 7 15.62 33.98 -26.41
CA SER A 7 14.52 34.04 -27.34
C SER A 7 13.66 32.78 -27.18
N VAL A 8 12.36 32.94 -26.92
CA VAL A 8 11.39 31.83 -26.99
C VAL A 8 10.36 32.19 -28.05
N LEU A 9 10.41 31.43 -29.15
CA LEU A 9 9.44 31.46 -30.24
C LEU A 9 8.08 30.95 -29.74
N ALA A 10 7.06 31.79 -29.85
CA ALA A 10 5.67 31.42 -29.64
C ALA A 10 5.13 30.73 -30.89
N SER A 11 4.84 29.43 -30.78
CA SER A 11 4.06 28.70 -31.79
C SER A 11 2.57 28.71 -31.40
N LEU A 12 1.81 29.43 -32.22
CA LEU A 12 0.36 29.50 -32.27
C LEU A 12 -0.17 28.18 -32.86
N VAL A 13 -1.07 27.48 -32.15
CA VAL A 13 -1.94 26.44 -32.75
C VAL A 13 -3.38 26.75 -32.35
N LEU A 14 -4.17 27.07 -33.37
CA LEU A 14 -5.61 27.32 -33.33
C LEU A 14 -6.39 26.06 -33.71
N GLY A 15 -7.55 25.89 -33.09
CA GLY A 15 -8.66 25.03 -33.53
C GLY A 15 -8.56 23.57 -33.09
N ILE A 16 -9.64 22.85 -32.79
CA ILE A 16 -11.03 23.02 -33.18
C ILE A 16 -11.91 22.32 -32.12
N SER A 17 -12.99 22.97 -31.72
CA SER A 17 -14.06 22.42 -30.89
C SER A 17 -14.88 21.41 -31.70
N SER A 18 -15.18 20.24 -31.13
CA SER A 18 -16.26 19.37 -31.58
C SER A 18 -16.73 18.53 -30.40
N GLY A 19 -17.83 18.98 -29.79
CA GLY A 19 -18.55 18.21 -28.79
C GLY A 19 -19.27 17.03 -29.43
N VAL A 20 -19.27 15.91 -28.72
CA VAL A 20 -20.24 14.82 -28.91
C VAL A 20 -20.64 14.37 -27.50
N GLU A 21 -21.85 14.71 -27.12
CA GLU A 21 -22.51 14.30 -25.88
C GLU A 21 -23.13 12.90 -26.06
N PRO A 22 -23.10 12.01 -25.05
CA PRO A 22 -23.60 10.64 -25.18
C PRO A 22 -25.14 10.55 -25.04
N PRO A 23 -25.80 9.59 -25.72
CA PRO A 23 -27.24 9.38 -25.52
C PRO A 23 -27.56 8.73 -24.17
N SER A 24 -28.51 9.34 -23.48
CA SER A 24 -29.18 8.88 -22.24
C SER A 24 -30.14 7.69 -22.47
N PRO A 25 -30.51 6.94 -21.41
CA PRO A 25 -31.20 5.64 -21.52
C PRO A 25 -32.73 5.78 -21.67
N THR A 26 -33.34 4.86 -22.41
CA THR A 26 -34.82 4.74 -22.51
C THR A 26 -35.34 3.62 -21.58
N PRO A 27 -36.43 3.83 -20.83
CA PRO A 27 -36.98 2.89 -19.86
C PRO A 27 -38.04 1.96 -20.47
N LEU A 28 -38.40 0.88 -19.75
CA LEU A 28 -39.75 0.34 -19.52
C LEU A 28 -39.69 -1.17 -19.20
N HIS A 29 -40.15 -1.58 -18.02
CA HIS A 29 -41.48 -2.20 -17.87
C HIS A 29 -41.76 -2.53 -16.39
N GLN A 30 -42.85 -1.96 -15.86
CA GLN A 30 -43.55 -2.46 -14.67
C GLN A 30 -44.32 -3.71 -15.05
N ILE A 31 -44.37 -4.76 -14.20
CA ILE A 31 -45.59 -5.56 -13.98
C ILE A 31 -45.64 -6.09 -12.52
N SER A 32 -46.71 -5.66 -11.86
CA SER A 32 -47.59 -6.32 -10.87
C SER A 32 -47.13 -6.72 -9.45
N GLN A 33 -47.98 -6.25 -8.54
CA GLN A 33 -48.15 -6.61 -7.14
C GLN A 33 -48.82 -7.99 -6.99
N ALA A 34 -48.57 -8.68 -5.86
CA ALA A 34 -49.56 -9.48 -5.14
C ALA A 34 -49.08 -9.88 -3.72
N THR A 35 -49.61 -9.18 -2.72
CA THR A 35 -50.20 -9.64 -1.44
C THR A 35 -49.70 -10.92 -0.72
N ARG A 36 -49.32 -10.77 0.57
CA ARG A 36 -49.84 -11.43 1.81
C ARG A 36 -48.73 -11.79 2.83
N SER A 37 -48.90 -11.28 4.04
CA SER A 37 -48.45 -11.87 5.32
C SER A 37 -49.69 -12.51 5.99
N PRO A 38 -49.62 -13.48 6.94
CA PRO A 38 -48.71 -13.47 8.09
C PRO A 38 -48.13 -14.81 8.62
N SER A 39 -47.05 -14.65 9.39
CA SER A 39 -46.63 -15.35 10.62
C SER A 39 -46.57 -16.89 10.70
N ALA A 40 -45.35 -17.33 11.08
CA ALA A 40 -45.00 -18.32 12.09
C ALA A 40 -44.33 -19.60 11.54
N SER A 41 -43.02 -19.70 11.77
CA SER A 41 -42.40 -20.80 12.53
C SER A 41 -40.88 -20.68 12.42
N ARG A 42 -40.22 -20.60 13.58
CA ARG A 42 -38.77 -20.75 13.69
C ARG A 42 -38.41 -22.16 13.26
N THR A 43 -37.53 -22.28 12.27
CA THR A 43 -36.56 -23.37 12.17
C THR A 43 -35.33 -22.83 11.45
N ASP A 44 -34.20 -23.37 11.87
CA ASP A 44 -32.83 -23.03 11.52
C ASP A 44 -32.57 -22.90 10.02
N THR A 45 -32.01 -21.77 9.58
CA THR A 45 -30.92 -21.66 8.58
C THR A 45 -30.73 -20.20 8.16
N ALA A 46 -29.61 -19.59 8.55
CA ALA A 46 -29.05 -18.44 7.84
C ALA A 46 -27.54 -18.33 8.13
N THR A 47 -26.82 -19.42 7.93
CA THR A 47 -25.36 -19.43 7.76
C THR A 47 -24.92 -19.17 6.30
N ASP A 48 -25.82 -18.72 5.42
CA ASP A 48 -25.54 -18.55 3.98
C ASP A 48 -25.76 -17.13 3.45
N ALA A 49 -25.50 -16.09 4.25
CA ALA A 49 -25.45 -14.70 3.79
C ALA A 49 -24.03 -14.07 3.84
N ALA A 50 -22.98 -14.89 3.97
CA ALA A 50 -21.59 -14.43 4.02
C ALA A 50 -20.82 -14.69 2.72
N VAL A 51 -21.50 -14.58 1.57
CA VAL A 51 -20.89 -14.77 0.24
C VAL A 51 -21.12 -13.49 -0.57
N ASN A 52 -20.03 -12.77 -0.86
CA ASN A 52 -19.93 -11.55 -1.68
C ASN A 52 -20.16 -10.17 -1.01
N SER A 53 -19.55 -9.91 0.13
CA SER A 53 -19.38 -8.51 0.59
C SER A 53 -17.96 -8.05 0.29
N ALA A 54 -17.80 -7.15 -0.69
CA ALA A 54 -16.57 -6.40 -0.88
C ALA A 54 -16.22 -5.63 0.40
N LEU A 55 -14.93 -5.45 0.70
CA LEU A 55 -14.49 -4.67 1.86
C LEU A 55 -15.06 -3.24 1.80
N PRO A 56 -15.40 -2.63 2.94
CA PRO A 56 -15.97 -1.28 2.96
C PRO A 56 -14.92 -0.26 2.54
N GLN A 57 -15.35 0.76 1.78
CA GLN A 57 -14.54 1.96 1.60
C GLN A 57 -14.60 2.80 2.88
N CYS A 58 -13.44 3.08 3.48
CA CYS A 58 -13.38 3.81 4.74
C CYS A 58 -13.17 5.31 4.53
N SER A 59 -13.87 6.09 5.33
CA SER A 59 -13.74 7.55 5.47
C SER A 59 -14.05 7.96 6.91
N GLY A 60 -13.71 9.19 7.28
CA GLY A 60 -13.86 9.70 8.64
C GLY A 60 -13.15 8.81 9.65
N GLN A 61 -13.80 8.57 10.79
CA GLN A 61 -13.25 7.74 11.87
C GLN A 61 -13.09 6.25 11.50
N ALA A 62 -13.76 5.77 10.45
CA ALA A 62 -13.61 4.37 10.01
C ALA A 62 -12.18 4.08 9.52
N ILE A 63 -11.45 5.09 9.01
CA ILE A 63 -10.05 4.94 8.59
C ILE A 63 -9.15 4.49 9.76
N PHE A 64 -9.47 4.91 10.99
CA PHE A 64 -8.67 4.59 12.18
C PHE A 64 -9.15 3.35 12.92
N ASN A 65 -10.46 3.09 12.90
CA ASN A 65 -11.09 2.14 13.81
C ASN A 65 -11.60 0.86 13.13
N ALA A 66 -11.75 0.85 11.80
CA ALA A 66 -12.24 -0.31 11.08
C ALA A 66 -11.16 -1.39 10.97
N ILE A 67 -11.56 -2.65 11.24
CA ILE A 67 -10.69 -3.82 11.16
C ILE A 67 -10.03 -3.94 9.78
N GLN A 68 -10.82 -3.73 8.72
CA GLN A 68 -10.36 -3.76 7.33
C GLN A 68 -11.09 -2.72 6.50
N CYS A 69 -10.39 -2.17 5.52
CA CYS A 69 -10.88 -1.27 4.51
C CYS A 69 -10.46 -1.76 3.12
N GLN A 70 -11.24 -1.36 2.11
CA GLN A 70 -10.81 -1.51 0.73
C GLN A 70 -9.48 -0.77 0.54
N GLY A 71 -8.50 -1.46 -0.04
CA GLY A 71 -7.15 -0.93 -0.25
C GLY A 71 -6.18 -1.20 0.90
N ASP A 72 -6.51 -1.97 1.93
CA ASP A 72 -5.54 -2.37 2.97
C ASP A 72 -4.50 -3.41 2.50
N GLY A 73 -4.79 -4.08 1.39
CA GLY A 73 -3.85 -4.97 0.73
C GLY A 73 -2.84 -4.18 -0.12
N GLN A 74 -1.77 -4.85 -0.54
CA GLN A 74 -0.84 -4.25 -1.49
C GLN A 74 -1.44 -4.27 -2.90
N GLU A 75 -1.54 -3.09 -3.51
CA GLU A 75 -2.01 -2.92 -4.89
C GLU A 75 -0.84 -2.91 -5.91
N LEU A 76 -1.16 -3.08 -7.20
CA LEU A 76 -0.15 -3.21 -8.26
C LEU A 76 0.82 -2.02 -8.35
N GLU A 77 0.32 -0.79 -8.24
CA GLU A 77 1.18 0.40 -8.27
C GLU A 77 2.00 0.55 -6.99
N GLU A 78 1.54 0.04 -5.85
CA GLU A 78 2.29 0.04 -4.59
C GLU A 78 3.45 -0.96 -4.66
N ALA A 79 3.20 -2.18 -5.16
CA ALA A 79 4.22 -3.18 -5.43
C ALA A 79 5.26 -2.64 -6.43
N ARG A 80 4.80 -2.00 -7.51
CA ARG A 80 5.68 -1.37 -8.50
C ARG A 80 6.53 -0.26 -7.89
N LEU A 81 5.98 0.58 -7.02
CA LEU A 81 6.74 1.64 -6.36
C LEU A 81 7.80 1.06 -5.42
N HIS A 82 7.50 -0.03 -4.71
CA HIS A 82 8.47 -0.76 -3.87
C HIS A 82 9.66 -1.24 -4.71
N GLU A 83 9.37 -1.86 -5.85
CA GLU A 83 10.39 -2.32 -6.80
C GLU A 83 11.23 -1.16 -7.34
N LEU A 84 10.59 -0.09 -7.82
CA LEU A 84 11.29 1.07 -8.37
C LEU A 84 12.19 1.76 -7.33
N VAL A 85 11.73 1.91 -6.08
CA VAL A 85 12.55 2.44 -4.98
C VAL A 85 13.77 1.55 -4.74
N ASN A 86 13.57 0.23 -4.70
CA ASN A 86 14.67 -0.71 -4.47
C ASN A 86 15.64 -0.81 -5.65
N GLN A 87 15.16 -0.67 -6.89
CA GLN A 87 16.01 -0.53 -8.08
C GLN A 87 16.87 0.74 -7.99
N TYR A 88 16.25 1.88 -7.67
CA TYR A 88 16.97 3.13 -7.50
C TYR A 88 18.01 3.06 -6.37
N ARG A 89 17.68 2.40 -5.25
CA ARG A 89 18.65 2.13 -4.17
C ARG A 89 19.80 1.26 -4.65
N ALA A 90 19.53 0.21 -5.43
CA ALA A 90 20.56 -0.67 -5.98
C ALA A 90 21.51 0.08 -6.94
N GLU A 91 20.99 0.99 -7.76
CA GLU A 91 21.81 1.88 -8.61
C GLU A 91 22.77 2.75 -7.80
N GLN A 92 22.41 3.08 -6.56
CA GLN A 92 23.25 3.83 -5.61
C GLN A 92 24.08 2.92 -4.69
N GLY A 93 24.12 1.61 -4.94
CA GLY A 93 24.88 0.65 -4.13
C GLY A 93 24.30 0.37 -2.74
N LEU A 94 23.02 0.72 -2.50
CA LEU A 94 22.34 0.50 -1.23
C LEU A 94 21.54 -0.82 -1.25
N PRO A 95 21.41 -1.51 -0.10
CA PRO A 95 20.60 -2.71 -0.01
C PRO A 95 19.11 -2.39 -0.20
N PRO A 96 18.33 -3.34 -0.74
CA PRO A 96 16.88 -3.20 -0.83
C PRO A 96 16.26 -3.17 0.57
N ILE A 97 15.16 -2.43 0.71
CA ILE A 97 14.35 -2.38 1.93
C ILE A 97 13.22 -3.42 1.79
N PRO A 98 13.10 -4.37 2.72
CA PRO A 98 12.01 -5.35 2.71
C PRO A 98 10.62 -4.70 2.82
N ARG A 99 9.62 -5.31 2.18
CA ARG A 99 8.20 -4.94 2.35
C ARG A 99 7.76 -5.20 3.80
N SER A 100 6.92 -4.32 4.34
CA SER A 100 6.34 -4.40 5.68
C SER A 100 4.81 -4.32 5.60
N PRO A 101 4.08 -5.43 5.84
CA PRO A 101 2.61 -5.41 5.88
C PRO A 101 2.02 -4.41 6.87
N SER A 102 2.68 -4.20 8.02
CA SER A 102 2.25 -3.23 9.01
C SER A 102 2.40 -1.79 8.50
N LEU A 103 3.48 -1.47 7.79
CA LEU A 103 3.66 -0.15 7.20
C LEU A 103 2.85 0.05 5.92
N ASP A 104 2.52 -1.01 5.17
CA ASP A 104 1.55 -0.90 4.06
C ASP A 104 0.17 -0.51 4.59
N LEU A 105 -0.32 -1.19 5.64
CA LEU A 105 -1.58 -0.80 6.27
C LEU A 105 -1.53 0.67 6.73
N LEU A 106 -0.43 1.10 7.35
CA LEU A 106 -0.24 2.50 7.71
C LEU A 106 -0.33 3.43 6.50
N ALA A 107 0.41 3.14 5.44
CA ALA A 107 0.47 3.97 4.25
C ALA A 107 -0.89 4.05 3.54
N ASN A 108 -1.60 2.92 3.42
CA ASN A 108 -2.89 2.80 2.76
C ASN A 108 -3.96 3.59 3.52
N ARG A 109 -4.00 3.48 4.84
CA ARG A 109 -4.90 4.30 5.67
C ARG A 109 -4.55 5.77 5.59
N HIS A 110 -3.28 6.12 5.50
CA HIS A 110 -2.88 7.53 5.41
C HIS A 110 -3.30 8.18 4.10
N VAL A 111 -3.09 7.53 2.94
CA VAL A 111 -3.54 8.10 1.66
C VAL A 111 -5.07 8.19 1.57
N LEU A 112 -5.81 7.28 2.20
CA LEU A 112 -7.25 7.41 2.35
C LEU A 112 -7.61 8.63 3.21
N ASP A 113 -6.91 8.83 4.33
CA ASP A 113 -7.15 9.97 5.23
C ASP A 113 -6.89 11.31 4.53
N ILE A 114 -5.75 11.42 3.85
CA ILE A 114 -5.40 12.57 3.03
C ILE A 114 -6.48 12.83 1.99
N ALA A 115 -6.93 11.80 1.26
CA ALA A 115 -7.83 11.99 0.13
C ALA A 115 -9.29 12.22 0.53
N LEU A 116 -9.76 11.64 1.63
CA LEU A 116 -11.18 11.56 1.98
C LEU A 116 -11.55 12.42 3.19
N ASN A 117 -10.59 12.70 4.08
CA ASN A 117 -10.84 13.53 5.27
C ASN A 117 -10.19 14.91 5.15
N ILE A 118 -8.98 15.00 4.60
CA ILE A 118 -8.19 16.25 4.60
C ILE A 118 -8.33 17.04 3.29
N GLY A 119 -8.21 16.38 2.15
CA GLY A 119 -8.37 16.96 0.81
C GLY A 119 -7.13 17.67 0.24
N GLN A 120 -5.98 17.64 0.93
CA GLN A 120 -4.73 18.25 0.45
C GLN A 120 -3.49 17.50 0.96
N LEU A 121 -2.38 17.58 0.23
CA LEU A 121 -1.13 16.93 0.62
C LEU A 121 -0.62 17.48 1.95
N THR A 122 -0.38 16.59 2.91
CA THR A 122 0.17 16.90 4.24
C THR A 122 0.85 15.66 4.82
N HIS A 123 1.67 15.87 5.85
CA HIS A 123 2.18 14.81 6.73
C HIS A 123 1.33 14.63 8.01
N SER A 124 0.27 15.42 8.15
CA SER A 124 -0.68 15.36 9.28
C SER A 124 -1.75 14.30 9.04
N TRP A 125 -2.29 13.75 10.11
CA TRP A 125 -3.48 12.92 10.07
C TRP A 125 -4.69 13.76 10.51
N SER A 126 -5.88 13.44 10.01
CA SER A 126 -7.11 14.18 10.35
C SER A 126 -7.47 14.09 11.85
N ASP A 127 -6.92 13.09 12.56
CA ASP A 127 -7.06 12.89 14.00
C ASP A 127 -5.84 13.36 14.81
N CYS A 128 -4.78 13.87 14.17
CA CYS A 128 -3.56 14.37 14.84
C CYS A 128 -2.71 15.24 13.90
N ASP A 129 -2.74 16.54 14.16
CA ASP A 129 -1.96 17.53 13.43
C ASP A 129 -0.45 17.37 13.67
N TYR A 130 0.33 17.42 12.60
CA TYR A 130 1.78 17.35 12.64
C TYR A 130 2.40 18.70 12.27
N ASN A 131 3.29 19.19 13.13
CA ASN A 131 4.12 20.37 12.89
C ASN A 131 5.59 20.03 13.20
N PRO A 132 6.50 20.04 12.21
CA PRO A 132 7.92 19.70 12.44
C PRO A 132 8.63 20.66 13.41
N SER A 133 8.09 21.85 13.64
CA SER A 133 8.63 22.84 14.59
C SER A 133 8.05 22.73 16.00
N ASP A 134 7.04 21.88 16.23
CA ASP A 134 6.46 21.63 17.55
C ASP A 134 6.74 20.19 18.00
N LEU A 135 7.67 20.05 18.95
CA LEU A 135 8.10 18.76 19.48
C LEU A 135 6.93 17.91 20.03
N ARG A 136 5.84 18.55 20.48
CA ARG A 136 4.65 17.86 21.02
C ARG A 136 3.90 17.07 19.96
N THR A 137 4.01 17.49 18.70
CA THR A 137 3.28 16.89 17.57
C THR A 137 4.09 15.82 16.83
N LEU A 138 5.39 15.63 17.14
CA LEU A 138 6.25 14.69 16.41
C LEU A 138 5.79 13.24 16.49
N ASN A 139 5.04 12.87 17.53
CA ASN A 139 4.44 11.54 17.65
C ASN A 139 3.26 11.33 16.69
N CYS A 140 2.62 12.39 16.18
CA CYS A 140 1.55 12.25 15.18
C CYS A 140 2.07 11.56 13.91
N SER A 141 3.29 11.88 13.47
CA SER A 141 3.95 11.22 12.33
C SER A 141 4.80 10.03 12.78
N SER A 142 5.80 10.23 13.67
CA SER A 142 6.79 9.17 13.97
C SER A 142 6.23 7.96 14.72
N ARG A 143 5.06 8.09 15.36
CA ARG A 143 4.34 7.00 16.04
C ARG A 143 3.00 6.67 15.38
N ALA A 144 2.79 7.10 14.12
CA ALA A 144 1.55 6.85 13.39
C ALA A 144 1.22 5.35 13.31
N ALA A 145 2.23 4.50 13.09
CA ALA A 145 2.11 3.05 13.11
C ALA A 145 1.47 2.50 14.40
N GLN A 146 1.87 3.02 15.56
CA GLN A 146 1.32 2.60 16.85
C GLN A 146 -0.04 3.22 17.13
N ARG A 147 -0.24 4.49 16.72
CA ARG A 147 -1.54 5.16 16.86
C ARG A 147 -2.64 4.45 16.06
N LEU A 148 -2.30 3.98 14.86
CA LEU A 148 -3.20 3.18 14.02
C LEU A 148 -3.35 1.72 14.51
N GLY A 149 -2.54 1.28 15.48
CA GLY A 149 -2.62 -0.09 16.02
C GLY A 149 -2.01 -1.16 15.13
N THR A 150 -1.06 -0.81 14.25
CA THR A 150 -0.31 -1.80 13.45
C THR A 150 0.67 -2.57 14.34
N ALA A 151 1.22 -3.68 13.84
CA ALA A 151 2.21 -4.48 14.56
C ALA A 151 3.65 -3.94 14.43
N TYR A 152 3.88 -2.85 13.69
CA TYR A 152 5.22 -2.29 13.50
C TYR A 152 5.73 -1.67 14.82
N PRO A 153 6.87 -2.12 15.37
CA PRO A 153 7.27 -1.77 16.74
C PRO A 153 8.04 -0.45 16.85
N GLY A 154 8.59 0.04 15.74
CA GLY A 154 9.52 1.18 15.72
C GLY A 154 8.87 2.50 15.32
N LYS A 155 9.69 3.56 15.33
CA LYS A 155 9.33 4.79 14.62
C LYS A 155 9.37 4.54 13.11
N ALA A 156 8.49 5.23 12.38
CA ALA A 156 8.47 5.25 10.93
C ALA A 156 8.58 6.68 10.41
N TYR A 157 9.07 6.82 9.18
CA TYR A 157 9.36 8.11 8.54
C TYR A 157 8.81 8.13 7.12
N GLU A 158 8.35 9.28 6.68
CA GLU A 158 7.50 9.40 5.50
C GLU A 158 8.11 10.24 4.38
N ASN A 159 7.87 9.79 3.15
CA ASN A 159 7.80 10.63 1.97
C ASN A 159 6.35 10.67 1.46
N ALA A 160 5.84 11.86 1.14
CA ALA A 160 4.50 12.04 0.57
C ALA A 160 4.58 12.71 -0.81
N HIS A 161 3.64 12.40 -1.70
CA HIS A 161 3.60 12.89 -3.07
C HIS A 161 2.17 13.18 -3.51
N TYR A 162 2.02 14.25 -4.29
CA TYR A 162 0.78 14.60 -4.97
C TYR A 162 1.01 14.77 -6.47
N ASN A 163 0.06 14.26 -7.26
CA ASN A 163 -0.03 14.53 -8.69
C ASN A 163 -1.49 14.77 -9.08
N ALA A 164 -1.79 15.96 -9.59
CA ALA A 164 -3.14 16.37 -9.99
C ALA A 164 -3.80 15.43 -11.02
N ARG A 165 -3.00 14.73 -11.83
CA ARG A 165 -3.47 13.77 -12.84
C ARG A 165 -3.62 12.34 -12.32
N GLY A 166 -3.44 12.12 -11.01
CA GLY A 166 -3.35 10.80 -10.39
C GLY A 166 -1.90 10.45 -10.05
N ALA A 167 -1.68 9.94 -8.84
CA ALA A 167 -0.39 9.42 -8.42
C ALA A 167 -0.16 8.05 -9.04
N THR A 168 1.09 7.82 -9.45
CA THR A 168 1.59 6.54 -9.95
C THR A 168 2.92 6.26 -9.28
N ALA A 169 3.36 5.00 -9.30
CA ALA A 169 4.68 4.61 -8.82
C ALA A 169 5.78 5.50 -9.45
N ALA A 170 5.72 5.63 -10.78
CA ALA A 170 6.72 6.37 -11.53
C ALA A 170 6.69 7.88 -11.23
N SER A 171 5.50 8.49 -11.05
CA SER A 171 5.42 9.92 -10.71
C SER A 171 5.91 10.19 -9.28
N ALA A 172 5.57 9.32 -8.33
CA ALA A 172 5.99 9.44 -6.93
C ALA A 172 7.52 9.36 -6.80
N LEU A 173 8.15 8.31 -7.37
CA LEU A 173 9.60 8.18 -7.32
C LEU A 173 10.30 9.37 -7.97
N ARG A 174 9.89 9.80 -9.18
CA ARG A 174 10.47 10.99 -9.83
C ARG A 174 10.32 12.24 -8.98
N GLY A 175 9.16 12.43 -8.34
CA GLY A 175 8.92 13.55 -7.43
C GLY A 175 9.89 13.55 -6.25
N TRP A 176 10.11 12.39 -5.63
CA TRP A 176 11.02 12.25 -4.49
C TRP A 176 12.49 12.36 -4.89
N GLN A 177 12.90 11.82 -6.04
CA GLN A 177 14.27 11.96 -6.58
C GLN A 177 14.64 13.43 -6.81
N ASN A 178 13.70 14.23 -7.33
CA ASN A 178 13.92 15.66 -7.62
C ASN A 178 13.82 16.56 -6.38
N SER A 179 13.53 16.02 -5.20
CA SER A 179 13.42 16.77 -3.96
C SER A 179 14.51 16.35 -2.97
N PRO A 180 15.49 17.21 -2.65
CA PRO A 180 16.67 16.82 -1.86
C PRO A 180 16.34 16.14 -0.51
N SER A 181 15.33 16.63 0.22
CA SER A 181 14.91 16.04 1.49
C SER A 181 14.31 14.64 1.34
N HIS A 182 13.43 14.45 0.36
CA HIS A 182 12.78 13.17 0.09
C HIS A 182 13.77 12.16 -0.50
N ASN A 183 14.66 12.59 -1.39
CA ASN A 183 15.72 11.76 -1.93
C ASN A 183 16.68 11.30 -0.83
N ALA A 184 16.98 12.17 0.14
CA ALA A 184 17.83 11.81 1.27
C ALA A 184 17.23 10.69 2.14
N LEU A 185 15.90 10.65 2.32
CA LEU A 185 15.24 9.54 3.02
C LEU A 185 15.43 8.22 2.25
N LEU A 186 15.19 8.24 0.94
CA LEU A 186 15.29 7.05 0.08
C LEU A 186 16.71 6.49 0.00
N LEU A 187 17.74 7.35 0.09
CA LEU A 187 19.14 6.98 -0.10
C LEU A 187 19.99 7.02 1.18
N ASN A 188 19.36 7.15 2.35
CA ASN A 188 20.09 7.24 3.62
C ASN A 188 21.14 8.36 3.60
N LEU A 189 20.80 9.55 3.09
CA LEU A 189 21.70 10.70 3.06
C LEU A 189 21.44 11.64 4.24
N ASN A 190 22.38 12.56 4.49
CA ASN A 190 22.23 13.64 5.47
C ASN A 190 21.90 13.10 6.88
N ASN A 191 20.72 13.44 7.40
CA ASN A 191 20.24 13.02 8.72
C ASN A 191 19.99 11.51 8.80
N TRP A 192 19.90 10.81 7.66
CA TRP A 192 19.60 9.39 7.56
C TRP A 192 20.83 8.50 7.33
N ARG A 193 22.05 9.08 7.35
CA ARG A 193 23.31 8.37 7.02
C ARG A 193 23.59 7.12 7.86
N ASN A 194 23.08 7.10 9.08
CA ASN A 194 23.27 5.99 10.01
C ASN A 194 22.05 5.07 10.07
N SER A 195 20.96 5.43 9.39
CA SER A 195 19.73 4.66 9.43
C SER A 195 19.88 3.36 8.65
N ARG A 196 19.22 2.30 9.13
CA ARG A 196 19.20 1.00 8.46
C ARG A 196 17.76 0.59 8.22
N TRP A 197 17.22 1.00 7.08
CA TRP A 197 15.84 0.66 6.71
C TRP A 197 15.65 -0.85 6.57
N ARG A 198 14.71 -1.40 7.35
CA ARG A 198 14.40 -2.83 7.44
C ARG A 198 12.91 -3.13 7.20
N ALA A 199 12.12 -2.08 6.99
CA ALA A 199 10.71 -2.11 6.67
C ALA A 199 10.38 -0.94 5.75
N MET A 200 9.64 -1.21 4.69
CA MET A 200 9.04 -0.22 3.79
C MET A 200 7.57 -0.56 3.59
N GLY A 201 6.69 0.43 3.71
CA GLY A 201 5.29 0.34 3.33
C GLY A 201 4.88 1.45 2.39
N ILE A 202 3.95 1.18 1.48
CA ILE A 202 3.55 2.11 0.42
C ILE A 202 2.04 2.11 0.28
N GLY A 203 1.48 3.30 0.11
CA GLY A 203 0.07 3.48 -0.22
C GLY A 203 -0.09 4.44 -1.37
N ILE A 204 -0.98 4.11 -2.31
CA ILE A 204 -1.31 4.96 -3.44
C ILE A 204 -2.84 5.01 -3.59
N TYR A 205 -3.40 6.21 -3.48
CA TYR A 205 -4.83 6.41 -3.67
C TYR A 205 -5.13 7.75 -4.33
N ARG A 206 -5.83 7.69 -5.46
CA ARG A 206 -6.17 8.85 -6.31
C ARG A 206 -4.93 9.69 -6.66
N GLN A 207 -4.88 10.96 -6.25
CA GLN A 207 -3.77 11.87 -6.53
C GLN A 207 -2.59 11.74 -5.55
N TYR A 208 -2.68 10.87 -4.55
CA TYR A 208 -1.73 10.81 -3.43
C TYR A 208 -0.96 9.50 -3.41
N ALA A 209 0.33 9.59 -3.08
CA ALA A 209 1.17 8.45 -2.77
C ALA A 209 2.02 8.76 -1.54
N VAL A 210 2.15 7.79 -0.64
CA VAL A 210 3.05 7.90 0.51
C VAL A 210 3.91 6.65 0.63
N LEU A 211 5.12 6.83 1.14
CA LEU A 211 6.07 5.77 1.46
C LEU A 211 6.52 5.96 2.91
N TRP A 212 6.42 4.91 3.68
CA TRP A 212 6.90 4.83 5.06
C TRP A 212 8.10 3.88 5.15
N VAL A 213 9.17 4.31 5.82
CA VAL A 213 10.32 3.47 6.14
C VAL A 213 10.60 3.46 7.63
N GLY A 214 11.21 2.37 8.11
CA GLY A 214 11.75 2.37 9.45
C GLY A 214 12.82 1.30 9.68
N GLU A 215 13.48 1.40 10.83
CA GLU A 215 14.69 0.63 11.15
C GLU A 215 14.41 -0.72 11.82
N GLU A 216 13.19 -0.94 12.28
CA GLU A 216 12.80 -2.23 12.86
C GLU A 216 12.34 -3.19 11.77
N ARG A 217 12.46 -4.50 12.05
CA ARG A 217 11.80 -5.50 11.19
C ARG A 217 10.32 -5.51 11.53
N ASP A 218 9.50 -5.70 10.50
CA ASP A 218 8.10 -6.04 10.70
C ASP A 218 7.99 -7.46 11.28
N PRO A 219 7.31 -7.65 12.42
CA PRO A 219 7.02 -9.00 12.92
C PRO A 219 6.01 -9.75 12.05
N VAL A 220 5.23 -9.05 11.23
CA VAL A 220 4.27 -9.65 10.29
C VAL A 220 4.99 -10.05 9.01
N LYS A 221 4.90 -11.34 8.64
CA LYS A 221 5.48 -11.84 7.39
C LYS A 221 4.63 -11.44 6.19
N ALA A 222 5.27 -10.97 5.13
CA ALA A 222 4.61 -10.58 3.88
C ALA A 222 3.83 -11.73 3.19
N GLU A 223 4.21 -12.99 3.46
CA GLU A 223 3.56 -14.19 2.89
C GLU A 223 2.13 -14.45 3.40
N ILE A 224 1.69 -13.80 4.49
CA ILE A 224 0.32 -13.98 5.01
C ILE A 224 -0.70 -13.11 4.23
N ALA A 225 -0.25 -12.19 3.36
CA ALA A 225 -1.12 -11.21 2.71
C ALA A 225 -1.63 -11.60 1.32
N SER A 226 -1.12 -12.67 0.71
CA SER A 226 -1.64 -13.18 -0.56
C SER A 226 -2.80 -14.13 -0.31
N ILE A 227 -4.01 -13.59 -0.16
CA ILE A 227 -5.23 -14.39 -0.24
C ILE A 227 -5.50 -14.66 -1.71
N ASP A 228 -5.41 -15.93 -2.13
CA ASP A 228 -5.97 -16.40 -3.39
C ASP A 228 -7.50 -16.15 -3.37
N PRO A 229 -8.06 -15.35 -4.29
CA PRO A 229 -9.49 -15.05 -4.30
C PRO A 229 -10.37 -16.29 -4.56
N ASN A 230 -9.80 -17.41 -5.01
CA ASN A 230 -10.54 -18.60 -5.41
C ASN A 230 -10.35 -19.84 -4.53
N ASN A 231 -9.42 -19.85 -3.56
CA ASN A 231 -9.29 -21.00 -2.66
C ASN A 231 -8.64 -20.65 -1.31
N ARG A 232 -9.48 -20.30 -0.32
CA ARG A 232 -9.11 -20.06 1.08
C ARG A 232 -8.74 -21.35 1.83
N ARG A 233 -7.71 -22.07 1.38
CA ARG A 233 -7.02 -23.08 2.19
C ARG A 233 -5.59 -22.64 2.43
N ILE A 234 -5.18 -22.70 3.70
CA ILE A 234 -3.80 -22.49 4.13
C ILE A 234 -2.96 -23.57 3.44
N ILE A 235 -2.10 -23.19 2.50
CA ILE A 235 -1.00 -24.05 2.04
C ILE A 235 0.07 -23.97 3.14
N PRO A 236 0.39 -25.06 3.87
CA PRO A 236 1.50 -25.03 4.81
C PRO A 236 2.81 -24.82 4.06
N SER A 237 3.67 -23.91 4.54
CA SER A 237 5.00 -23.73 3.95
C SER A 237 5.78 -25.05 4.05
N GLU A 238 6.29 -25.55 2.93
CA GLU A 238 7.11 -26.76 2.83
C GLU A 238 8.56 -26.53 3.33
N ALA A 239 8.71 -25.81 4.45
CA ALA A 239 9.98 -25.51 5.07
C ALA A 239 9.97 -25.92 6.55
N SER A 240 9.61 -27.18 6.81
CA SER A 240 9.88 -27.90 8.07
C SER A 240 9.53 -29.39 7.94
N GLN A 241 10.19 -30.11 7.02
CA GLN A 241 10.33 -31.56 7.17
C GLN A 241 11.79 -31.86 7.54
N PRO A 242 12.06 -32.50 8.69
CA PRO A 242 13.39 -33.05 8.94
C PRO A 242 13.64 -34.16 7.91
N SER A 243 14.75 -34.06 7.20
CA SER A 243 15.20 -35.05 6.23
C SER A 243 15.36 -36.42 6.91
N THR A 244 14.38 -37.30 6.74
CA THR A 244 14.59 -38.73 6.98
C THR A 244 15.30 -39.30 5.76
N GLN A 245 16.61 -39.06 5.66
CA GLN A 245 17.46 -39.93 4.85
C GLN A 245 17.45 -41.31 5.51
N ARG A 246 16.52 -42.18 5.07
CA ARG A 246 16.69 -43.63 5.24
C ARG A 246 17.93 -44.01 4.46
N GLY A 247 18.99 -44.33 5.19
CA GLY A 247 20.20 -44.93 4.63
C GLY A 247 19.81 -46.17 3.82
N VAL A 248 20.03 -46.10 2.51
CA VAL A 248 20.01 -47.25 1.62
C VAL A 248 21.20 -48.13 2.02
N ARG A 249 20.90 -49.25 2.68
CA ARG A 249 21.90 -50.28 3.01
C ARG A 249 22.32 -50.95 1.69
N LEU A 250 23.52 -50.64 1.20
CA LEU A 250 24.15 -51.38 0.11
C LEU A 250 24.38 -52.84 0.54
N PRO A 251 24.01 -53.85 -0.28
CA PRO A 251 24.33 -55.23 0.03
C PRO A 251 25.85 -55.46 -0.05
N ARG A 252 26.42 -56.03 1.00
CA ARG A 252 27.83 -56.46 1.03
C ARG A 252 28.05 -57.60 0.04
N LEU A 253 28.83 -57.34 -1.01
CA LEU A 253 29.36 -58.36 -1.90
C LEU A 253 30.29 -59.28 -1.09
N ARG A 254 29.92 -60.55 -0.92
CA ARG A 254 30.82 -61.57 -0.35
C ARG A 254 31.72 -62.08 -1.47
N ILE A 255 32.96 -61.60 -1.52
CA ILE A 255 34.02 -62.23 -2.31
C ILE A 255 34.45 -63.49 -1.55
N ARG A 256 34.18 -64.67 -2.12
CA ARG A 256 34.83 -65.93 -1.69
C ARG A 256 36.13 -66.05 -2.47
N ILE A 257 37.25 -65.99 -1.76
CA ILE A 257 38.54 -66.43 -2.28
C ILE A 257 38.60 -67.95 -2.06
N ARG A 258 38.82 -68.71 -3.13
CA ARG A 258 39.35 -70.08 -3.09
C ARG A 258 40.74 -70.04 -3.70
#